data_AF-A0A7L1V9J1-F1
#
_entry.id   AF-A0A7L1V9J1-F1
#
_cell.length_a   1.000
_cell.length_b   1.000
_cell.length_c   1.000
_cell.angle_alpha   90.00
_cell.angle_beta   90.00
_cell.angle_gamma   90.00
#
_symmetry.space_group_name_H-M   'P 1'
#
loop_
_entity.id
_entity.type
_entity.pdbx_description
1 polymer ?
#
loop_
_entity_poly.entity_id
_entity_poly.type
_entity_poly.pdbx_seq_one_letter_code
_entity_poly.pdbx_strand_id
1 'polypeptide(L)'
;VLLQIFDAFKPCLHDSNSKVTQVALEALLGMIPLLKDSLAPVINMLIPAIVDNNLNSKNPAIYAAATNVIQALCQHLDTSLLLQPFCTKAQFLSGKAKQDLTEKLA
;
A
#
# COMPACT_ATOMS: atom_id res chain seq x y z
N VAL A 1 12.08 4.91 -15.48
CA VAL A 1 12.48 5.56 -14.22
C VAL A 1 11.53 5.21 -13.08
N LEU A 2 10.25 5.60 -13.08
CA LEU A 2 9.35 5.32 -11.94
C LEU A 2 9.22 3.82 -11.63
N LEU A 3 9.00 2.98 -12.64
CA LEU A 3 8.97 1.52 -12.49
C LEU A 3 10.26 0.99 -11.84
N GLN A 4 11.43 1.41 -12.33
CA GLN A 4 12.74 0.99 -11.80
C GLN A 4 12.97 1.43 -10.35
N ILE A 5 12.52 2.64 -9.98
CA ILE A 5 12.59 3.13 -8.60
C ILE A 5 11.73 2.22 -7.71
N PHE A 6 10.51 1.92 -8.14
CA PHE A 6 9.57 1.14 -7.35
C PHE A 6 9.92 -0.35 -7.31
N ASP A 7 10.55 -0.90 -8.34
CA ASP A 7 11.12 -2.24 -8.34
C ASP A 7 12.24 -2.37 -7.30
N ALA A 8 13.09 -1.35 -7.17
CA ALA A 8 14.13 -1.30 -6.15
C ALA A 8 13.57 -1.01 -4.74
N PHE A 9 12.45 -0.28 -4.65
CA PHE A 9 11.81 0.09 -3.40
C PHE A 9 10.96 -1.03 -2.78
N LYS A 10 10.29 -1.83 -3.62
CA LYS A 10 9.38 -2.90 -3.18
C LYS A 10 9.97 -3.83 -2.11
N PRO A 11 11.23 -4.30 -2.20
CA PRO A 11 11.83 -5.14 -1.17
C PRO A 11 11.82 -4.50 0.23
N CYS A 12 11.92 -3.17 0.31
CA CYS A 12 11.89 -2.45 1.60
C CYS A 12 10.52 -2.57 2.30
N LEU A 13 9.41 -2.80 1.57
CA LEU A 13 8.08 -3.00 2.15
C LEU A 13 7.87 -4.42 2.73
N HIS A 14 8.84 -5.30 2.54
CA HIS A 14 8.84 -6.68 2.99
C HIS A 14 10.16 -7.07 3.65
N ASP A 15 10.89 -6.08 4.17
CA ASP A 15 12.19 -6.32 4.79
C ASP A 15 12.01 -7.12 6.08
N SER A 16 12.95 -8.02 6.37
CA SER A 16 12.95 -8.82 7.59
C SER A 16 13.14 -7.95 8.84
N ASN A 17 13.75 -6.77 8.69
CA ASN A 17 13.82 -5.75 9.70
C ASN A 17 12.56 -4.88 9.68
N SER A 18 11.75 -4.99 10.74
CA SER A 18 10.51 -4.25 10.89
C SER A 18 10.67 -2.72 10.82
N LYS A 19 11.82 -2.17 11.21
CA LYS A 19 12.09 -0.73 11.10
C LYS A 19 12.27 -0.29 9.65
N VAL A 20 12.88 -1.12 8.81
CA VAL A 20 13.02 -0.83 7.38
C VAL A 20 11.65 -0.79 6.71
N THR A 21 10.81 -1.79 6.99
CA THR A 21 9.43 -1.84 6.50
C THR A 21 8.59 -0.65 6.95
N GLN A 22 8.69 -0.26 8.22
CA GLN A 22 7.99 0.92 8.73
C GLN A 22 8.43 2.21 8.02
N VAL A 23 9.74 2.47 7.94
CA VAL A 23 10.29 3.68 7.29
C VAL A 23 9.96 3.70 5.80
N ALA A 24 9.93 2.54 5.14
CA ALA A 24 9.49 2.45 3.75
C ALA A 24 8.02 2.87 3.60
N LEU A 25 7.11 2.39 4.45
CA LEU A 25 5.70 2.79 4.41
C LEU A 25 5.54 4.31 4.66
N GLU A 26 6.28 4.87 5.62
CA GLU A 26 6.27 6.31 5.92
C GLU A 26 6.83 7.14 4.75
N ALA A 27 7.90 6.67 4.09
CA ALA A 27 8.44 7.32 2.90
C ALA A 27 7.43 7.29 1.76
N LEU A 28 6.75 6.15 1.55
CA LEU A 28 5.71 6.02 0.54
C LEU A 28 4.53 6.96 0.80
N LEU A 29 4.12 7.11 2.06
CA LEU A 29 3.08 8.07 2.46
C LEU A 29 3.44 9.50 2.03
N GLY A 30 4.71 9.91 2.18
CA GLY A 30 5.19 11.22 1.73
C GLY A 30 5.27 11.37 0.21
N MET A 31 5.49 10.27 -0.52
CA MET A 31 5.60 10.28 -1.99
C MET A 31 4.23 10.37 -2.69
N ILE A 32 3.18 9.75 -2.13
CA ILE A 32 1.84 9.71 -2.72
C ILE A 32 1.29 11.09 -3.12
N PRO A 33 1.24 12.12 -2.25
CA PRO A 33 0.70 13.42 -2.63
C PRO A 33 1.52 14.15 -3.71
N LEU A 34 2.80 13.79 -3.87
CA LEU A 34 3.70 14.36 -4.87
C LEU A 34 3.53 13.69 -6.24
N LEU A 35 3.33 12.38 -6.26
CA LEU A 35 3.25 11.59 -7.48
C LEU A 35 1.82 11.44 -8.02
N LYS A 36 0.81 11.35 -7.13
CA LYS A 36 -0.62 11.20 -7.47
C LYS A 36 -0.84 10.11 -8.52
N ASP A 37 -1.64 10.37 -9.55
CA ASP A 37 -1.95 9.44 -10.64
C ASP A 37 -0.73 9.03 -11.48
N SER A 38 0.43 9.70 -11.33
CA SER A 38 1.68 9.23 -11.93
C SER A 38 2.10 7.85 -11.39
N LEU A 39 1.54 7.42 -10.26
CA LEU A 39 1.71 6.06 -9.70
C LEU A 39 0.93 4.98 -10.47
N ALA A 40 0.06 5.33 -11.42
CA ALA A 40 -0.73 4.36 -12.18
C ALA A 40 0.09 3.18 -12.77
N PRO A 41 1.30 3.39 -13.33
CA PRO A 41 2.09 2.28 -13.88
C PRO A 41 2.59 1.26 -12.83
N VAL A 42 2.62 1.66 -11.55
CA VAL A 42 3.17 0.84 -10.44
C VAL A 42 2.10 0.39 -9.46
N ILE A 43 0.85 0.86 -9.58
CA ILE A 43 -0.20 0.62 -8.57
C ILE A 43 -0.52 -0.87 -8.39
N ASN A 44 -0.57 -1.63 -9.48
CA ASN A 44 -0.85 -3.07 -9.47
C ASN A 44 0.24 -3.88 -8.75
N MET A 45 1.47 -3.36 -8.68
CA MET A 45 2.57 -3.95 -7.92
C MET A 45 2.56 -3.47 -6.47
N LEU A 46 2.35 -2.16 -6.28
CA LEU A 46 2.38 -1.51 -4.97
C LEU A 46 1.28 -1.99 -4.04
N ILE A 47 0.04 -2.10 -4.52
CA ILE A 47 -1.09 -2.51 -3.68
C ILE A 47 -0.78 -3.85 -3.01
N PRO A 48 -0.51 -4.97 -3.73
CA PRO A 48 -0.11 -6.23 -3.10
C PRO A 48 1.02 -6.07 -2.07
N ALA A 49 2.06 -5.30 -2.41
CA ALA A 49 3.23 -5.10 -1.55
C ALA A 49 2.90 -4.39 -0.23
N ILE A 50 1.90 -3.50 -0.24
CA ILE A 50 1.42 -2.83 0.97
C ILE A 50 0.50 -3.78 1.74
N VAL A 51 -0.49 -4.42 1.10
CA VAL A 51 -1.54 -5.15 1.83
C VAL A 51 -1.10 -6.49 2.41
N ASP A 52 -0.30 -7.28 1.70
CA ASP A 52 -0.16 -8.72 2.00
C ASP A 52 0.41 -9.01 3.39
N ASN A 53 1.38 -8.22 3.83
CA ASN A 53 2.04 -8.43 5.12
C ASN A 53 1.80 -7.28 6.11
N ASN A 54 1.51 -6.07 5.63
CA ASN A 54 1.52 -4.90 6.50
C ASN A 54 0.16 -4.61 7.14
N LEU A 55 -0.97 -4.86 6.44
CA LEU A 55 -2.31 -4.71 7.03
C LEU A 55 -2.68 -5.84 8.02
N ASN A 56 -1.91 -6.93 8.07
CA ASN A 56 -2.04 -7.98 9.09
C ASN A 56 -0.84 -8.02 10.05
N SER A 57 0.01 -6.99 10.03
CA SER A 57 1.21 -6.98 10.87
C SER A 57 0.86 -6.98 12.35
N LYS A 58 1.56 -7.83 13.12
CA LYS A 58 1.49 -7.81 14.59
C LYS A 58 2.22 -6.61 15.19
N ASN A 59 3.01 -5.88 14.40
CA ASN A 59 3.64 -4.64 14.82
C ASN A 59 2.66 -3.47 14.59
N PRO A 60 2.14 -2.83 15.64
CA PRO A 60 1.16 -1.75 15.51
C PRO A 60 1.65 -0.56 14.68
N ALA A 61 2.95 -0.26 14.70
CA ALA A 61 3.51 0.85 13.94
C ALA A 61 3.50 0.57 12.42
N ILE A 62 3.81 -0.67 12.02
CA ILE A 62 3.71 -1.10 10.61
C ILE A 62 2.25 -1.10 10.15
N TYR A 63 1.35 -1.64 10.98
CA TYR A 63 -0.08 -1.64 10.67
C TYR A 63 -0.60 -0.21 10.47
N ALA A 64 -0.31 0.71 11.40
CA ALA A 64 -0.70 2.10 11.31
C ALA A 64 -0.09 2.81 10.09
N ALA A 65 1.19 2.56 9.78
CA ALA A 65 1.82 3.14 8.59
C ALA A 65 1.16 2.62 7.29
N ALA A 66 0.83 1.33 7.22
CA ALA A 66 0.16 0.75 6.07
C ALA A 66 -1.28 1.25 5.89
N THR A 67 -2.06 1.39 6.97
CA THR A 67 -3.42 1.97 6.87
C THR A 67 -3.36 3.43 6.42
N ASN A 68 -2.39 4.22 6.90
CA ASN A 68 -2.16 5.58 6.45
C ASN A 68 -1.80 5.65 4.96
N VAL A 69 -0.94 4.75 4.46
CA VAL A 69 -0.62 4.65 3.04
C VAL A 69 -1.88 4.35 2.20
N ILE A 70 -2.68 3.35 2.60
CA ILE A 70 -3.94 3.03 1.90
C ILE A 70 -4.89 4.23 1.88
N GLN A 71 -5.03 4.93 3.02
CA GLN A 71 -5.85 6.12 3.12
C GLN A 71 -5.36 7.25 2.19
N ALA A 72 -4.05 7.48 2.14
CA ALA A 72 -3.46 8.49 1.27
C ALA A 72 -3.65 8.16 -0.22
N LEU A 73 -3.57 6.88 -0.60
CA LEU A 73 -3.89 6.45 -1.96
C LEU A 73 -5.33 6.83 -2.32
N CYS A 74 -6.30 6.52 -1.46
CA CYS A 74 -7.71 6.90 -1.68
C CYS A 74 -7.94 8.41 -1.74
N GLN A 75 -7.10 9.21 -1.06
CA GLN A 75 -7.24 10.67 -1.03
C GLN A 75 -6.63 11.38 -2.24
N HIS A 76 -5.61 10.79 -2.86
CA HIS A 76 -4.77 11.47 -3.84
C HIS A 76 -4.79 10.87 -5.25
N LEU A 77 -5.28 9.65 -5.41
CA LEU A 77 -5.40 8.99 -6.71
C LEU A 77 -6.86 8.94 -7.15
N ASP A 78 -7.07 8.94 -8.47
CA ASP A 78 -8.38 8.66 -9.05
C ASP A 78 -8.87 7.26 -8.63
N THR A 79 -10.12 7.19 -8.15
CA THR A 79 -10.73 5.95 -7.65
C THR A 79 -10.70 4.82 -8.68
N SER A 80 -10.80 5.12 -9.98
CA SER A 80 -10.72 4.11 -11.04
C SER A 80 -9.40 3.35 -11.07
N LEU A 81 -8.30 3.95 -10.60
CA LEU A 81 -6.99 3.30 -10.47
C LEU A 81 -6.93 2.31 -9.31
N LEU A 82 -7.80 2.47 -8.30
CA LEU A 82 -7.75 1.70 -7.05
C LEU A 82 -8.81 0.60 -6.96
N LEU A 83 -9.96 0.78 -7.63
CA LEU A 83 -11.08 -0.16 -7.57
C LEU A 83 -10.67 -1.60 -7.88
N GLN A 84 -10.08 -1.83 -9.06
CA GLN A 84 -9.71 -3.17 -9.47
C GLN A 84 -8.63 -3.78 -8.56
N PRO A 85 -7.51 -3.09 -8.25
CA PRO A 85 -6.51 -3.62 -7.30
C PRO A 85 -7.08 -3.97 -5.93
N PHE A 86 -7.95 -3.12 -5.38
CA PHE A 86 -8.55 -3.33 -4.07
C PHE A 86 -9.52 -4.52 -4.09
N CYS A 87 -10.40 -4.58 -5.08
CA CYS A 87 -11.30 -5.73 -5.28
C CYS A 87 -10.52 -7.04 -5.41
N THR A 88 -9.49 -7.06 -6.27
CA THR A 88 -8.67 -8.26 -6.47
C THR A 88 -7.96 -8.68 -5.18
N LYS A 89 -7.34 -7.76 -4.43
CA LYS A 89 -6.67 -8.13 -3.18
C LYS A 89 -7.65 -8.54 -2.08
N ALA A 90 -8.80 -7.89 -1.96
CA ALA A 90 -9.82 -8.21 -0.95
C ALA A 90 -10.35 -9.66 -1.08
N GLN A 91 -10.31 -10.24 -2.29
CA GLN A 91 -10.67 -11.65 -2.51
C GLN A 91 -9.74 -12.63 -1.79
N PHE A 92 -8.46 -12.29 -1.62
CA PHE A 92 -7.43 -13.16 -1.05
C PHE A 92 -7.05 -12.81 0.39
N LEU A 93 -7.50 -11.66 0.91
CA LEU A 93 -7.30 -11.27 2.30
C LEU A 93 -8.29 -11.97 3.24
N SER A 94 -7.98 -11.95 4.53
CA SER A 94 -8.86 -12.42 5.61
C SER A 94 -8.77 -11.49 6.82
N GLY A 95 -9.70 -11.65 7.77
CA GLY A 95 -9.70 -10.91 9.02
C GLY A 95 -9.73 -9.38 8.85
N LYS A 96 -8.93 -8.68 9.66
CA LYS A 96 -8.92 -7.22 9.73
C LYS A 96 -8.43 -6.57 8.43
N ALA A 97 -7.39 -7.12 7.79
CA ALA A 97 -6.92 -6.59 6.50
C ALA A 97 -7.98 -6.65 5.40
N LYS A 98 -8.79 -7.72 5.34
CA LYS A 98 -9.90 -7.80 4.40
C LYS A 98 -10.94 -6.72 4.69
N GLN A 99 -11.35 -6.60 5.95
CA GLN A 99 -12.30 -5.58 6.39
C GLN A 99 -11.83 -4.17 6.00
N ASP A 100 -10.60 -3.82 6.38
CA ASP A 100 -10.01 -2.49 6.14
C ASP A 100 -9.99 -2.15 4.64
N LEU A 101 -9.68 -3.12 3.78
CA LEU A 101 -9.67 -2.90 2.34
C LEU A 101 -11.08 -2.81 1.75
N THR A 102 -12.02 -3.63 2.22
CA THR A 102 -13.42 -3.56 1.76
C THR A 102 -14.13 -2.29 2.18
N GLU A 103 -13.79 -1.71 3.34
CA GLU A 103 -14.31 -0.42 3.80
C GLU A 103 -13.89 0.75 2.88
N LYS A 104 -12.84 0.59 2.05
CA LYS A 104 -12.46 1.59 1.04
C LYS A 104 -13.24 1.47 -0.27
N LEU A 105 -14.05 0.42 -0.43
CA LEU A 105 -14.87 0.16 -1.62
C LEU A 105 -16.35 0.53 -1.43
N ALA A 106 -16.75 0.88 -0.20
CA ALA A 106 -18.10 1.31 0.15
C ALA A 106 -18.25 2.83 0.03
#